data_AF-A0A843SYP5-F1
#
_entry.id   AF-A0A843SYP5-F1
#
_cell.length_a   1.000
_cell.length_b   1.000
_cell.length_c   1.000
_cell.angle_alpha   90.00
_cell.angle_beta   90.00
_cell.angle_gamma   90.00
#
_symmetry.space_group_name_H-M   'P 1'
#
loop_
_entity.id
_entity.type
_entity.pdbx_description
1 polymer ?
#
loop_
_entity_poly.entity_id
_entity_poly.type
_entity_poly.pdbx_seq_one_letter_code
_entity_poly.pdbx_strand_id
1 'polypeptide(L)'
;MQLIIAILIGVLAGAHISTWGMYKDSIHEGFTWPKYFRSVVVGSTLAVIAMLVTDIDLARPAGMVVFFGLIYGFERLTLELWKGFIREEDQTKYFIPMQFGIGGRPIDDRRIRWSALVGIVALLAVSIWGVATLQENRPNLPPWLILVTVGSLGGWLTAFGGAWKDAPVEGFETLKFFRSPAVSLFWASLLAFFTTDWVYIGIGAAGYSVATIETYKTFFFPNKPRGKFAGKPILHPRMLKLRHYFVPIYVTIWVLIVGTYAIAFQQPHGGLLGSTAAPEGGRPQTLEYSVSVISVPSACGTIWKSPKMCGASG
;
A
#
# COMPACT_ATOMS: atom_id res chain seq x y z
N MET A 1 10.27 21.56 3.40
CA MET A 1 11.15 20.39 3.20
C MET A 1 10.36 19.07 3.18
N GLN A 2 9.58 18.75 4.23
CA GLN A 2 8.73 17.54 4.31
C GLN A 2 7.90 17.27 3.04
N LEU A 3 7.17 18.28 2.55
CA LEU A 3 6.33 18.16 1.34
C LEU A 3 7.10 17.73 0.09
N ILE A 4 8.30 18.29 -0.11
CA ILE A 4 9.12 17.94 -1.28
C ILE A 4 9.57 16.48 -1.16
N ILE A 5 10.01 16.05 0.02
CA ILE A 5 10.43 14.67 0.28
C ILE A 5 9.25 13.71 0.10
N ALA A 6 8.06 14.06 0.61
CA ALA A 6 6.84 13.26 0.43
C ALA A 6 6.52 13.06 -1.06
N ILE A 7 6.48 14.16 -1.84
CA ILE A 7 6.24 14.08 -3.29
C ILE A 7 7.29 13.23 -3.98
N LEU A 8 8.58 13.41 -3.65
CA LEU A 8 9.66 12.60 -4.22
C LEU A 8 9.48 11.12 -3.91
N ILE A 9 9.17 10.75 -2.66
CA ILE A 9 8.89 9.36 -2.29
C ILE A 9 7.69 8.81 -3.07
N GLY A 10 6.61 9.59 -3.22
CA GLY A 10 5.45 9.21 -4.01
C GLY A 10 5.76 9.01 -5.50
N VAL A 11 6.59 9.88 -6.08
CA VAL A 11 7.10 9.75 -7.45
C VAL A 11 7.92 8.47 -7.59
N LEU A 12 8.85 8.21 -6.68
CA LEU A 12 9.72 7.02 -6.71
C LEU A 12 8.90 5.73 -6.56
N ALA A 13 7.96 5.67 -5.60
CA ALA A 13 7.09 4.52 -5.41
C ALA A 13 6.24 4.27 -6.66
N GLY A 14 5.60 5.31 -7.20
CA GLY A 14 4.78 5.22 -8.40
C GLY A 14 5.57 4.85 -9.65
N ALA A 15 6.78 5.40 -9.82
CA ALA A 15 7.67 5.07 -10.94
C ALA A 15 8.19 3.63 -10.84
N HIS A 16 8.49 3.16 -9.63
CA HIS A 16 8.88 1.78 -9.40
C HIS A 16 7.75 0.81 -9.80
N ILE A 17 6.50 1.13 -9.41
CA ILE A 17 5.30 0.35 -9.74
C ILE A 17 5.03 0.33 -11.24
N SER A 18 5.03 1.51 -11.87
CA SER A 18 4.77 1.60 -13.30
C SER A 18 5.84 0.94 -14.14
N THR A 19 7.10 0.96 -13.69
CA THR A 19 8.20 0.33 -14.42
C THR A 19 8.07 -1.19 -14.46
N TRP A 20 7.86 -1.87 -13.33
CA TRP A 20 7.66 -3.32 -13.39
C TRP A 20 6.34 -3.67 -14.11
N GLY A 21 5.30 -2.86 -13.95
CA GLY A 21 4.01 -3.03 -14.63
C GLY A 21 4.15 -2.94 -16.15
N MET A 22 4.82 -1.89 -16.63
CA MET A 22 5.15 -1.71 -18.04
C MET A 22 6.03 -2.84 -18.54
N TYR A 23 7.08 -3.21 -17.80
CA TYR A 23 8.04 -4.23 -18.25
C TYR A 23 7.36 -5.58 -18.53
N LYS A 24 6.36 -5.94 -17.73
CA LYS A 24 5.62 -7.20 -17.88
C LYS A 24 4.42 -7.09 -18.82
N ASP A 25 3.62 -6.03 -18.73
CA ASP A 25 2.32 -5.94 -19.40
C ASP A 25 2.43 -5.35 -20.82
N SER A 26 3.45 -4.52 -21.12
CA SER A 26 3.50 -3.76 -22.39
C SER A 26 3.68 -4.60 -23.65
N ILE A 27 4.23 -5.81 -23.55
CA ILE A 27 4.37 -6.74 -24.69
C ILE A 27 3.00 -7.31 -25.13
N HIS A 28 2.01 -7.29 -24.23
CA HIS A 28 0.65 -7.78 -24.48
C HIS A 28 -0.37 -6.64 -24.63
N GLU A 29 -0.24 -5.55 -23.85
CA GLU A 29 -1.22 -4.45 -23.81
C GLU A 29 -0.74 -3.15 -24.46
N GLY A 30 0.51 -3.11 -24.93
CA GLY A 30 1.14 -1.93 -25.47
C GLY A 30 1.59 -0.94 -24.39
N PHE A 31 2.30 0.10 -24.82
CA PHE A 31 2.81 1.16 -23.95
C PHE A 31 2.20 2.51 -24.33
N THR A 32 1.76 3.27 -23.33
CA THR A 32 1.44 4.68 -23.47
C THR A 32 1.93 5.45 -22.24
N TRP A 33 2.36 6.69 -22.45
CA TRP A 33 2.83 7.55 -21.37
C TRP A 33 1.77 7.77 -20.27
N PRO A 34 0.48 8.00 -20.58
CA PRO A 34 -0.54 8.12 -19.54
C PRO A 34 -0.67 6.87 -18.67
N LYS A 35 -0.60 5.66 -19.26
CA LYS A 35 -0.63 4.41 -18.48
C LYS A 35 0.59 4.29 -17.55
N TYR A 36 1.76 4.70 -18.04
CA TYR A 36 3.00 4.67 -17.26
C TYR A 36 3.00 5.68 -16.11
N PHE A 37 2.58 6.92 -16.35
CA PHE A 37 2.59 7.97 -15.32
C PHE A 37 1.42 7.90 -14.34
N ARG A 38 0.38 7.10 -14.60
CA ARG A 38 -0.76 6.95 -13.68
C ARG A 38 -0.33 6.62 -12.25
N SER A 39 0.54 5.62 -12.06
CA SER A 39 0.99 5.24 -10.72
C SER A 39 1.89 6.31 -10.08
N VAL A 40 2.62 7.09 -10.88
CA VAL A 40 3.41 8.24 -10.40
C VAL A 40 2.49 9.32 -9.82
N VAL A 41 1.41 9.66 -10.54
CA VAL A 41 0.43 10.64 -10.08
C VAL A 41 -0.28 10.13 -8.82
N VAL A 42 -0.81 8.90 -8.86
CA VAL A 42 -1.51 8.29 -7.71
C VAL A 42 -0.59 8.22 -6.49
N GLY A 43 0.65 7.73 -6.65
CA GLY A 43 1.63 7.65 -5.56
C GLY A 43 1.98 9.03 -4.98
N SER A 44 2.15 10.05 -5.83
CA SER A 44 2.43 11.42 -5.38
C SER A 44 1.26 12.03 -4.62
N THR A 45 0.03 11.83 -5.10
CA THR A 45 -1.18 12.29 -4.41
C THR A 45 -1.34 11.59 -3.06
N LEU A 46 -1.18 10.27 -3.01
CA LEU A 46 -1.24 9.51 -1.76
C LEU A 46 -0.13 9.94 -0.79
N ALA A 47 1.06 10.27 -1.28
CA ALA A 47 2.14 10.79 -0.44
C ALA A 47 1.79 12.14 0.18
N VAL A 48 1.21 13.08 -0.57
CA VAL A 48 0.77 14.36 0.01
C VAL A 48 -0.30 14.13 1.07
N ILE A 49 -1.31 13.29 0.78
CA ILE A 49 -2.37 12.97 1.75
C ILE A 49 -1.78 12.32 3.00
N ALA A 50 -0.95 11.30 2.85
CA ALA A 50 -0.31 10.61 3.98
C ALA A 50 0.54 11.56 4.82
N MET A 51 1.30 12.47 4.20
CA MET A 51 2.08 13.48 4.94
C MET A 51 1.18 14.42 5.76
N LEU A 52 -0.04 14.71 5.30
CA LEU A 52 -0.98 15.58 6.01
C LEU A 52 -1.71 14.89 7.16
N VAL A 53 -1.76 13.56 7.17
CA VAL A 53 -2.54 12.77 8.16
C VAL A 53 -1.67 11.86 9.03
N THR A 54 -0.35 11.89 8.84
CA THR A 54 0.61 11.11 9.63
C THR A 54 1.68 12.02 10.19
N ASP A 55 2.19 11.68 11.36
CA ASP A 55 3.27 12.42 12.02
C ASP A 55 4.66 11.83 11.69
N ILE A 56 4.79 11.16 10.54
CA ILE A 56 6.06 10.54 10.12
C ILE A 56 7.06 11.64 9.75
N ASP A 57 8.16 11.72 10.49
CA ASP A 57 9.24 12.66 10.20
C ASP A 57 10.07 12.23 8.97
N LEU A 58 9.78 12.81 7.81
CA LEU A 58 10.51 12.53 6.56
C LEU A 58 11.85 13.25 6.48
N ALA A 59 12.23 14.09 7.45
CA ALA A 59 13.60 14.60 7.52
C ALA A 59 14.60 13.50 7.95
N ARG A 60 14.09 12.41 8.55
CA ARG A 60 14.89 11.27 8.98
C ARG A 60 14.81 10.11 7.98
N PRO A 61 15.94 9.48 7.62
CA PRO A 61 15.98 8.26 6.80
C PRO A 61 15.03 7.16 7.27
N ALA A 62 14.93 6.94 8.59
CA ALA A 62 13.98 5.98 9.18
C ALA A 62 12.53 6.28 8.80
N GLY A 63 12.11 7.55 8.89
CA GLY A 63 10.78 8.00 8.47
C GLY A 63 10.57 7.85 6.97
N MET A 64 11.57 8.19 6.15
CA MET A 64 11.50 8.03 4.68
C MET A 64 11.25 6.57 4.27
N VAL A 65 11.91 5.61 4.93
CA VAL A 65 11.76 4.17 4.67
C VAL A 65 10.35 3.68 5.02
N VAL A 66 9.87 4.00 6.23
CA VAL A 66 8.51 3.65 6.65
C VAL A 66 7.48 4.26 5.68
N PHE A 67 7.68 5.53 5.33
CA PHE A 67 6.80 6.25 4.42
C PHE A 67 6.79 5.65 3.00
N PHE A 68 7.95 5.27 2.45
CA PHE A 68 8.01 4.62 1.14
C PHE A 68 7.17 3.34 1.13
N GLY A 69 7.33 2.47 2.13
CA GLY A 69 6.53 1.26 2.25
C GLY A 69 5.04 1.55 2.32
N LEU A 70 4.64 2.54 3.14
CA LEU A 70 3.26 2.96 3.33
C LEU A 70 2.62 3.42 2.00
N ILE A 71 3.28 4.33 1.28
CA ILE A 71 2.80 4.84 0.00
C ILE A 71 2.74 3.75 -1.06
N TYR A 72 3.74 2.86 -1.08
CA TYR A 72 3.72 1.71 -1.97
C TYR A 72 2.52 0.81 -1.71
N GLY A 73 2.25 0.48 -0.45
CA GLY A 73 1.12 -0.34 -0.04
C GLY A 73 -0.22 0.28 -0.44
N PHE A 74 -0.42 1.56 -0.15
CA PHE A 74 -1.66 2.26 -0.53
C PHE A 74 -1.85 2.37 -2.04
N GLU A 75 -0.81 2.69 -2.81
CA GLU A 75 -0.93 2.74 -4.28
C GLU A 75 -1.40 1.39 -4.83
N ARG A 76 -0.77 0.31 -4.34
CA ARG A 76 -1.08 -1.05 -4.77
C ARG A 76 -2.52 -1.41 -4.45
N LEU A 77 -2.96 -1.13 -3.22
CA LEU A 77 -4.33 -1.33 -2.78
C LEU A 77 -5.32 -0.54 -3.63
N THR A 78 -5.09 0.76 -3.83
CA THR A 78 -5.96 1.63 -4.63
C THR A 78 -6.12 1.09 -6.05
N LEU A 79 -5.01 0.76 -6.74
CA LEU A 79 -5.09 0.27 -8.11
C LEU A 79 -5.66 -1.14 -8.20
N GLU A 80 -5.49 -2.00 -7.20
CA GLU A 80 -6.10 -3.33 -7.16
C GLU A 80 -7.61 -3.25 -6.97
N LEU A 81 -8.08 -2.40 -6.06
CA LEU A 81 -9.51 -2.13 -5.89
C LEU A 81 -10.11 -1.51 -7.17
N TRP A 82 -9.44 -0.54 -7.77
CA TRP A 82 -9.90 0.06 -9.03
C TRP A 82 -9.96 -0.98 -10.16
N LYS A 83 -8.91 -1.79 -10.35
CA LYS A 83 -8.88 -2.83 -11.39
C LYS A 83 -9.93 -3.92 -11.17
N GLY A 84 -10.14 -4.34 -9.92
CA GLY A 84 -11.06 -5.43 -9.59
C GLY A 84 -12.52 -5.02 -9.69
N PHE A 85 -12.88 -3.84 -9.20
CA PHE A 85 -14.28 -3.50 -8.96
C PHE A 85 -14.83 -2.38 -9.84
N ILE A 86 -13.99 -1.43 -10.25
CA ILE A 86 -14.44 -0.22 -10.96
C ILE A 86 -14.19 -0.34 -12.46
N ARG A 87 -12.98 -0.75 -12.87
CA ARG A 87 -12.58 -0.80 -14.27
C ARG A 87 -13.45 -1.80 -15.03
N GLU A 88 -13.94 -1.39 -16.19
CA GLU A 88 -14.59 -2.23 -17.18
C GLU A 88 -13.64 -2.41 -18.36
N GLU A 89 -13.35 -3.66 -18.69
CA GLU A 89 -12.42 -4.02 -19.75
C GLU A 89 -12.73 -5.43 -20.24
N ASP A 90 -12.47 -5.71 -21.51
CA ASP A 90 -12.53 -7.06 -22.06
C ASP A 90 -11.57 -8.00 -21.29
N GLN A 91 -12.14 -9.01 -20.62
CA GLN A 91 -11.40 -9.98 -19.82
C GLN A 91 -10.84 -11.14 -20.65
N THR A 92 -11.31 -11.33 -21.90
CA THR A 92 -10.91 -12.47 -22.75
C THR A 92 -9.44 -12.44 -23.15
N LYS A 93 -8.82 -11.25 -23.12
CA LYS A 93 -7.38 -11.07 -23.35
C LYS A 93 -6.51 -11.60 -22.22
N TYR A 94 -7.07 -11.83 -21.03
CA TYR A 94 -6.35 -12.39 -19.89
C TYR A 94 -6.54 -13.90 -19.82
N PHE A 95 -5.53 -14.60 -19.32
CA PHE A 95 -5.67 -16.00 -18.91
C PHE A 95 -6.35 -16.06 -17.53
N ILE A 96 -5.92 -15.18 -16.61
CA ILE A 96 -6.58 -14.98 -15.32
C ILE A 96 -7.33 -13.64 -15.35
N PRO A 97 -8.67 -13.63 -15.25
CA PRO A 97 -9.46 -12.41 -15.23
C PRO A 97 -8.96 -11.43 -14.16
N MET A 98 -8.87 -10.15 -14.50
CA MET A 98 -8.39 -9.10 -13.59
C MET A 98 -9.50 -8.43 -12.80
N GLN A 99 -10.75 -8.60 -13.26
CA GLN A 99 -11.96 -8.13 -12.61
C GLN A 99 -12.35 -9.06 -11.44
N PHE A 100 -13.08 -8.52 -10.48
CA PHE A 100 -13.63 -9.30 -9.37
C PHE A 100 -14.49 -10.44 -9.92
N GLY A 101 -14.27 -11.63 -9.37
CA GLY A 101 -14.86 -12.86 -9.84
C GLY A 101 -14.94 -13.91 -8.74
N ILE A 102 -15.78 -14.91 -8.95
CA ILE A 102 -15.97 -16.04 -8.04
C ILE A 102 -15.69 -17.31 -8.84
N GLY A 103 -14.82 -18.18 -8.31
CA GLY A 103 -14.46 -19.43 -8.99
C GLY A 103 -13.81 -19.20 -10.36
N GLY A 104 -13.00 -18.16 -10.51
CA GLY A 104 -12.31 -17.83 -11.77
C GLY A 104 -13.19 -17.18 -12.84
N ARG A 105 -14.47 -16.92 -12.58
CA ARG A 105 -15.38 -16.23 -13.52
C ARG A 105 -15.59 -14.77 -13.08
N PRO A 106 -15.35 -13.78 -13.95
CA PRO A 106 -15.58 -12.38 -13.62
C PRO A 106 -17.08 -12.13 -13.42
N ILE A 107 -17.42 -11.23 -12.49
CA ILE A 107 -18.80 -10.75 -12.30
C ILE A 107 -19.01 -9.54 -13.21
N ASP A 108 -19.93 -9.65 -14.16
CA ASP A 108 -20.25 -8.57 -15.09
C ASP A 108 -21.09 -7.46 -14.43
N ASP A 109 -21.96 -7.83 -13.48
CA ASP A 109 -22.85 -6.89 -12.80
C ASP A 109 -22.04 -5.84 -12.01
N ARG A 110 -22.15 -4.58 -12.47
CA ARG A 110 -21.49 -3.43 -11.87
C ARG A 110 -21.96 -3.18 -10.43
N ARG A 111 -23.25 -3.35 -10.13
CA ARG A 111 -23.81 -3.10 -8.79
C ARG A 111 -23.22 -4.07 -7.78
N ILE A 112 -23.17 -5.36 -8.11
CA ILE A 112 -22.56 -6.37 -7.25
C ILE A 112 -21.09 -6.05 -6.98
N ARG A 113 -20.33 -5.70 -8.03
CA ARG A 113 -18.92 -5.29 -7.87
C ARG A 113 -18.75 -4.06 -6.98
N TRP A 114 -19.60 -3.04 -7.15
CA TRP A 114 -19.52 -1.83 -6.34
C TRP A 114 -19.93 -2.07 -4.89
N SER A 115 -20.95 -2.89 -4.64
CA SER A 115 -21.32 -3.31 -3.29
C SER A 115 -20.19 -4.09 -2.62
N ALA A 116 -19.52 -5.00 -3.34
CA ALA A 116 -18.36 -5.72 -2.85
C ALA A 116 -17.19 -4.78 -2.53
N LEU A 117 -16.93 -3.78 -3.39
CA LEU A 117 -15.92 -2.75 -3.14
C LEU A 117 -16.21 -1.98 -1.86
N VAL A 118 -17.44 -1.50 -1.68
CA VAL A 118 -17.85 -0.78 -0.45
C VAL A 118 -17.64 -1.66 0.78
N GLY A 119 -18.05 -2.93 0.71
CA GLY A 119 -17.83 -3.89 1.80
C GLY A 119 -16.35 -4.09 2.13
N ILE A 120 -15.48 -4.23 1.12
CA ILE A 120 -14.03 -4.38 1.32
C ILE A 120 -13.40 -3.11 1.89
N VAL A 121 -13.78 -1.94 1.39
CA VAL A 121 -13.28 -0.65 1.91
C VAL A 121 -13.70 -0.47 3.37
N ALA A 122 -14.95 -0.78 3.72
CA ALA A 122 -15.43 -0.74 5.10
C ALA A 122 -14.66 -1.71 6.00
N LEU A 123 -14.44 -2.96 5.54
CA LEU A 123 -13.66 -3.95 6.28
C LEU A 123 -12.22 -3.50 6.52
N LEU A 124 -11.57 -2.92 5.51
CA LEU A 124 -10.22 -2.37 5.63
C LEU A 124 -10.17 -1.20 6.62
N ALA A 125 -11.12 -0.29 6.55
CA ALA A 125 -11.21 0.85 7.47
C ALA A 125 -11.40 0.39 8.92
N VAL A 126 -12.33 -0.55 9.17
CA VAL A 126 -12.56 -1.14 10.50
C VAL A 126 -11.33 -1.90 10.98
N SER A 127 -10.63 -2.61 10.10
CA SER A 127 -9.41 -3.34 10.47
C SER A 127 -8.28 -2.39 10.88
N ILE A 128 -8.06 -1.31 10.12
CA ILE A 128 -7.05 -0.29 10.44
C ILE A 128 -7.40 0.39 11.78
N TRP A 129 -8.67 0.79 11.96
CA TRP A 129 -9.14 1.38 13.21
C TRP A 129 -8.96 0.41 14.38
N GLY A 130 -9.33 -0.87 14.21
CA GLY A 130 -9.18 -1.89 15.24
C GLY A 130 -7.73 -2.13 15.65
N VAL A 131 -6.79 -2.12 14.69
CA VAL A 131 -5.35 -2.22 14.99
C VAL A 131 -4.86 -0.99 15.76
N ALA A 132 -5.24 0.22 15.33
CA ALA A 132 -4.86 1.46 16.02
C ALA A 132 -5.41 1.50 17.46
N THR A 133 -6.69 1.20 17.65
CA THR A 133 -7.32 1.09 18.97
C THR A 133 -6.71 -0.01 19.82
N LEU A 134 -6.31 -1.14 19.24
CA LEU A 134 -5.63 -2.20 19.99
C LEU A 134 -4.25 -1.75 20.46
N GLN A 135 -3.49 -1.01 19.64
CA GLN A 135 -2.20 -0.46 20.02
C GLN A 135 -2.33 0.52 21.20
N GLU A 136 -3.31 1.42 21.16
CA GLU A 136 -3.58 2.37 22.24
C GLU A 136 -3.94 1.67 23.56
N ASN A 137 -4.77 0.62 23.49
CA ASN A 137 -5.24 -0.09 24.68
C ASN A 137 -4.27 -1.16 25.21
N ARG A 138 -3.37 -1.67 24.35
CA ARG A 138 -2.44 -2.76 24.67
C ARG A 138 -1.03 -2.47 24.12
N PRO A 139 -0.40 -1.35 24.49
CA PRO A 139 0.89 -0.96 23.92
C PRO A 139 2.03 -1.94 24.22
N ASN A 140 1.90 -2.73 25.30
CA ASN A 140 2.92 -3.66 25.78
C ASN A 140 2.75 -5.10 25.23
N LEU A 141 2.05 -5.29 24.11
CA LEU A 141 2.01 -6.61 23.48
C LEU A 141 3.42 -7.03 23.03
N PRO A 142 3.77 -8.33 23.16
CA PRO A 142 5.07 -8.81 22.71
C PRO A 142 5.32 -8.48 21.23
N PRO A 143 6.49 -7.92 20.86
CA PRO A 143 6.81 -7.55 19.49
C PRO A 143 6.59 -8.66 18.45
N TRP A 144 6.98 -9.90 18.79
CA TRP A 144 6.80 -11.05 17.91
C TRP A 144 5.33 -11.29 17.55
N LEU A 145 4.41 -11.04 18.48
CA LEU A 145 2.98 -11.25 18.26
C LEU A 145 2.44 -10.21 17.28
N ILE A 146 2.84 -8.94 17.44
CA ILE A 146 2.49 -7.85 16.53
C ILE A 146 3.02 -8.13 15.12
N LEU A 147 4.28 -8.58 15.01
CA LEU A 147 4.90 -8.89 13.72
C LEU A 147 4.21 -10.06 13.01
N VAL A 148 3.94 -11.15 13.71
CA VAL A 148 3.27 -12.33 13.15
C VAL A 148 1.83 -12.03 12.78
N THR A 149 1.11 -11.21 13.56
CA THR A 149 -0.31 -10.92 13.29
C THR A 149 -0.48 -9.74 12.34
N VAL A 150 -0.11 -8.52 12.76
CA VAL A 150 -0.30 -7.27 12.01
C VAL A 150 0.73 -7.15 10.88
N GLY A 151 2.01 -7.41 11.18
CA GLY A 151 3.09 -7.26 10.21
C GLY A 151 3.00 -8.21 9.00
N SER A 152 2.50 -9.43 9.21
CA SER A 152 2.32 -10.41 8.13
C SER A 152 0.95 -10.34 7.43
N LEU A 153 0.00 -9.54 7.96
CA LEU A 153 -1.39 -9.48 7.50
C LEU A 153 -1.51 -9.16 6.00
N GLY A 154 -0.77 -8.17 5.50
CA GLY A 154 -0.80 -7.82 4.08
C GLY A 154 -0.32 -8.98 3.18
N GLY A 155 0.65 -9.76 3.65
CA GLY A 155 1.10 -10.98 3.00
C GLY A 155 0.01 -12.06 2.96
N TRP A 156 -0.73 -12.25 4.05
CA TRP A 156 -1.88 -13.16 4.10
C TRP A 156 -3.00 -12.73 3.16
N LEU A 157 -3.40 -11.47 3.19
CA LEU A 157 -4.43 -10.94 2.29
C LEU A 157 -4.04 -11.14 0.82
N THR A 158 -2.77 -10.92 0.48
CA THR A 158 -2.25 -11.18 -0.87
C THR A 158 -2.26 -12.67 -1.21
N ALA A 159 -1.91 -13.56 -0.27
CA ALA A 159 -1.92 -15.00 -0.49
C ALA A 159 -3.35 -15.55 -0.69
N PHE A 160 -4.31 -15.12 0.13
CA PHE A 160 -5.71 -15.49 -0.01
C PHE A 160 -6.33 -14.88 -1.27
N GLY A 161 -6.06 -13.61 -1.58
CA GLY A 161 -6.50 -12.98 -2.83
C GLY A 161 -5.95 -13.68 -4.06
N GLY A 162 -4.67 -14.07 -4.03
CA GLY A 162 -4.04 -14.88 -5.07
C GLY A 162 -4.67 -16.27 -5.18
N ALA A 163 -4.87 -16.98 -4.07
CA ALA A 163 -5.51 -18.30 -4.07
C ALA A 163 -6.97 -18.23 -4.58
N TRP A 164 -7.74 -17.23 -4.15
CA TRP A 164 -9.11 -17.02 -4.60
C TRP A 164 -9.20 -16.82 -6.11
N LYS A 165 -8.24 -16.09 -6.66
CA LYS A 165 -8.24 -15.67 -8.07
C LYS A 165 -7.56 -16.70 -8.99
N ASP A 166 -6.39 -17.17 -8.61
CA ASP A 166 -5.49 -17.93 -9.47
C ASP A 166 -5.75 -19.45 -9.30
N ALA A 167 -6.06 -19.95 -8.10
CA ALA A 167 -6.21 -21.39 -7.87
C ALA A 167 -7.35 -22.07 -8.64
N PRO A 168 -8.51 -21.42 -8.91
CA PRO A 168 -9.52 -22.01 -9.78
C PRO A 168 -9.06 -22.25 -11.23
N VAL A 169 -8.00 -21.58 -11.67
CA VAL A 169 -7.50 -21.63 -13.05
C VAL A 169 -6.17 -22.41 -13.13
N GLU A 170 -5.23 -22.15 -12.22
CA GLU A 170 -3.88 -22.71 -12.22
C GLU A 170 -3.70 -23.89 -11.24
N GLY A 171 -4.66 -24.13 -10.33
CA GLY A 171 -4.52 -25.04 -9.20
C GLY A 171 -3.84 -24.39 -7.97
N PHE A 172 -3.95 -25.04 -6.82
CA PHE A 172 -3.39 -24.53 -5.56
C PHE A 172 -1.97 -25.07 -5.32
N GLU A 173 -1.02 -24.19 -5.07
CA GLU A 173 0.36 -24.54 -4.72
C GLU A 173 0.76 -23.99 -3.34
N THR A 174 0.95 -24.90 -2.38
CA THR A 174 1.20 -24.58 -0.96
C THR A 174 2.42 -23.69 -0.75
N LEU A 175 3.55 -23.97 -1.41
CA LEU A 175 4.77 -23.15 -1.24
C LEU A 175 4.61 -21.73 -1.82
N LYS A 176 3.85 -21.58 -2.90
CA LYS A 176 3.55 -20.26 -3.47
C LYS A 176 2.64 -19.45 -2.55
N PHE A 177 1.76 -20.13 -1.81
CA PHE A 177 0.83 -19.52 -0.86
C PHE A 177 1.56 -18.89 0.34
N PHE A 178 2.48 -19.61 0.99
CA PHE A 178 3.19 -19.10 2.18
C PHE A 178 4.28 -18.06 1.89
N ARG A 179 4.66 -17.86 0.63
CA ARG A 179 5.67 -16.87 0.24
C ARG A 179 5.28 -15.45 0.65
N SER A 180 4.05 -15.02 0.38
CA SER A 180 3.64 -13.63 0.63
C SER A 180 3.60 -13.27 2.13
N PRO A 181 3.06 -14.12 3.02
CA PRO A 181 3.16 -13.92 4.48
C PRO A 181 4.60 -13.86 4.97
N ALA A 182 5.47 -14.77 4.51
CA ALA A 182 6.87 -14.80 4.94
C ALA A 182 7.64 -13.55 4.54
N VAL A 183 7.48 -13.08 3.28
CA VAL A 183 8.11 -11.85 2.81
C VAL A 183 7.53 -10.61 3.53
N SER A 184 6.23 -10.59 3.81
CA SER A 184 5.63 -9.50 4.62
C SER A 184 6.20 -9.49 6.04
N LEU A 185 6.31 -10.63 6.70
CA LEU A 185 6.89 -10.75 8.04
C LEU A 185 8.35 -10.27 8.07
N PHE A 186 9.14 -10.62 7.05
CA PHE A 186 10.52 -10.13 6.90
C PHE A 186 10.56 -8.59 6.87
N TRP A 187 9.76 -7.97 6.00
CA TRP A 187 9.72 -6.50 5.90
C TRP A 187 9.13 -5.82 7.14
N ALA A 188 8.14 -6.43 7.78
CA ALA A 188 7.61 -5.95 9.05
C ALA A 188 8.69 -5.92 10.13
N SER A 189 9.53 -6.96 10.18
CA SER A 189 10.64 -7.04 11.13
C SER A 189 11.67 -5.94 10.89
N LEU A 190 11.97 -5.61 9.63
CA LEU A 190 12.86 -4.48 9.30
C LEU A 190 12.24 -3.13 9.67
N LEU A 191 10.96 -2.90 9.35
CA LEU A 191 10.27 -1.65 9.67
C LEU A 191 10.09 -1.44 11.17
N ALA A 192 9.96 -2.53 11.93
CA ALA A 192 9.83 -2.48 13.38
C ALA A 192 11.09 -1.95 14.10
N PHE A 193 12.23 -1.78 13.44
CA PHE A 193 13.36 -1.03 14.00
C PHE A 193 13.15 0.49 13.96
N PHE A 194 12.28 0.99 13.07
CA PHE A 194 12.14 2.40 12.74
C PHE A 194 10.84 3.04 13.22
N THR A 195 9.84 2.24 13.59
CA THR A 195 8.57 2.74 14.11
C THR A 195 7.98 1.78 15.13
N THR A 196 7.17 2.32 16.03
CA THR A 196 6.34 1.59 16.99
C THR A 196 4.88 1.49 16.54
N ASP A 197 4.51 2.18 15.46
CA ASP A 197 3.13 2.19 14.93
C ASP A 197 2.82 0.92 14.15
N TRP A 198 1.87 0.14 14.64
CA TRP A 198 1.52 -1.17 14.11
C TRP A 198 0.86 -1.07 12.74
N VAL A 199 0.11 0.02 12.48
CA VAL A 199 -0.53 0.26 11.17
C VAL A 199 0.55 0.55 10.14
N TYR A 200 1.53 1.38 10.47
CA TYR A 200 2.66 1.69 9.58
C TYR A 200 3.51 0.46 9.30
N ILE A 201 3.76 -0.38 10.31
CA ILE A 201 4.45 -1.67 10.13
C ILE A 201 3.65 -2.57 9.18
N GLY A 202 2.35 -2.76 9.42
CA GLY A 202 1.51 -3.67 8.63
C GLY A 202 1.38 -3.25 7.17
N ILE A 203 0.98 -2.00 6.91
CA ILE A 203 0.78 -1.50 5.55
C ILE A 203 2.13 -1.33 4.84
N GLY A 204 3.14 -0.81 5.55
CA GLY A 204 4.49 -0.64 5.00
C GLY A 204 5.11 -1.97 4.59
N ALA A 205 4.98 -3.00 5.42
CA ALA A 205 5.46 -4.34 5.12
C ALA A 205 4.75 -4.96 3.92
N ALA A 206 3.43 -4.75 3.81
CA ALA A 206 2.66 -5.17 2.64
C ALA A 206 3.19 -4.49 1.36
N GLY A 207 3.46 -3.18 1.41
CA GLY A 207 4.03 -2.42 0.29
C GLY A 207 5.39 -2.96 -0.15
N TYR A 208 6.33 -3.14 0.77
CA TYR A 208 7.65 -3.70 0.46
C TYR A 208 7.58 -5.16 0.00
N SER A 209 6.65 -5.95 0.54
CA SER A 209 6.42 -7.32 0.09
C SER A 209 6.00 -7.36 -1.38
N VAL A 210 5.03 -6.53 -1.78
CA VAL A 210 4.64 -6.41 -3.19
C VAL A 210 5.80 -5.92 -4.04
N ALA A 211 6.51 -4.88 -3.60
CA ALA A 211 7.67 -4.35 -4.31
C ALA A 211 8.69 -5.47 -4.61
N THR A 212 9.09 -6.22 -3.59
CA THR A 212 10.10 -7.28 -3.68
C THR A 212 9.62 -8.47 -4.52
N ILE A 213 8.38 -8.92 -4.31
CA ILE A 213 7.81 -10.06 -5.03
C ILE A 213 7.68 -9.72 -6.51
N GLU A 214 7.23 -8.51 -6.86
CA GLU A 214 7.14 -8.08 -8.25
C GLU A 214 8.54 -7.87 -8.86
N THR A 215 9.54 -7.38 -8.11
CA THR A 215 10.96 -7.38 -8.54
C THR A 215 11.42 -8.77 -8.94
N TYR A 216 11.30 -9.72 -7.99
CA TYR A 216 11.75 -11.09 -8.14
C TYR A 216 11.06 -11.75 -9.34
N LYS A 217 9.74 -11.64 -9.41
CA LYS A 217 9.00 -12.16 -10.55
C LYS A 217 9.49 -11.52 -11.84
N THR A 218 9.49 -10.19 -11.95
CA THR A 218 9.69 -9.45 -13.20
C THR A 218 11.08 -9.66 -13.79
N PHE A 219 12.13 -9.53 -12.98
CA PHE A 219 13.50 -9.43 -13.48
C PHE A 219 14.31 -10.73 -13.37
N PHE A 220 13.98 -11.64 -12.45
CA PHE A 220 14.71 -12.91 -12.30
C PHE A 220 14.14 -14.04 -13.16
N PHE A 221 12.90 -13.90 -13.65
CA PHE A 221 12.28 -14.86 -14.59
C PHE A 221 11.72 -14.16 -15.82
N PRO A 222 12.55 -13.45 -16.61
CA PRO A 222 12.07 -12.66 -17.74
C PRO A 222 11.40 -13.50 -18.85
N ASN A 223 11.75 -14.79 -18.93
CA ASN A 223 11.30 -15.71 -19.99
C ASN A 223 10.08 -16.56 -19.59
N LYS A 224 9.60 -16.49 -18.34
CA LYS A 224 8.41 -17.24 -17.93
C LYS A 224 7.15 -16.42 -18.26
N PRO A 225 6.22 -16.94 -19.08
CA PRO A 225 4.95 -16.26 -19.32
C PRO A 225 4.23 -16.08 -17.98
N ARG A 226 3.74 -14.86 -17.72
CA ARG A 226 3.12 -14.50 -16.45
C ARG A 226 1.75 -15.14 -16.35
N GLY A 227 1.33 -15.59 -15.17
CA GLY A 227 0.01 -16.21 -14.96
C GLY A 227 -1.13 -15.44 -15.65
N LYS A 228 -1.20 -14.12 -15.46
CA LYS A 228 -2.16 -13.22 -16.14
C LYS A 228 -2.22 -13.37 -17.68
N PHE A 229 -1.10 -13.65 -18.34
CA PHE A 229 -0.97 -13.78 -19.80
C PHE A 229 -0.42 -15.15 -20.24
N ALA A 230 -0.56 -16.18 -19.41
CA ALA A 230 -0.06 -17.51 -19.73
C ALA A 230 -0.73 -17.99 -21.03
N GLY A 231 0.08 -18.39 -22.02
CA GLY A 231 -0.39 -18.82 -23.34
C GLY A 231 -0.96 -17.71 -24.24
N LYS A 232 -0.91 -16.43 -23.85
CA LYS A 232 -1.39 -15.32 -24.68
C LYS A 232 -0.30 -14.83 -25.66
N PRO A 233 -0.67 -14.41 -26.88
CA PRO A 233 0.29 -13.94 -27.87
C PRO A 233 0.95 -12.62 -27.46
N ILE A 234 2.16 -12.39 -27.97
CA ILE A 234 2.85 -11.10 -27.89
C ILE A 234 2.31 -10.21 -29.00
N LEU A 235 1.56 -9.16 -28.65
CA LEU A 235 0.95 -8.24 -29.61
C LEU A 235 1.88 -7.06 -29.96
N HIS A 236 2.86 -6.76 -29.10
CA HIS A 236 3.75 -5.61 -29.25
C HIS A 236 5.23 -6.02 -29.16
N PRO A 237 5.79 -6.71 -30.17
CA PRO A 237 7.15 -7.25 -30.11
C PRO A 237 8.24 -6.17 -29.95
N ARG A 238 8.00 -4.94 -30.43
CA ARG A 238 8.91 -3.80 -30.21
C ARG A 238 9.18 -3.52 -28.73
N MET A 239 8.19 -3.78 -27.86
CA MET A 239 8.31 -3.56 -26.42
C MET A 239 9.30 -4.51 -25.74
N LEU A 240 9.62 -5.66 -26.35
CA LEU A 240 10.66 -6.56 -25.83
C LEU A 240 12.01 -5.85 -25.71
N LYS A 241 12.35 -4.98 -26.67
CA LYS A 241 13.58 -4.18 -26.64
C LYS A 241 13.42 -2.91 -25.81
N LEU A 242 12.33 -2.17 -26.02
CA LEU A 242 12.15 -0.85 -25.40
C LEU A 242 12.06 -0.91 -23.86
N ARG A 243 11.47 -1.96 -23.29
CA ARG A 243 11.32 -2.07 -21.83
C ARG A 243 12.65 -2.08 -21.07
N HIS A 244 13.75 -2.48 -21.72
CA HIS A 244 15.07 -2.52 -21.10
C HIS A 244 15.61 -1.13 -20.77
N TYR A 245 15.22 -0.09 -21.50
CA TYR A 245 15.63 1.29 -21.20
C TYR A 245 15.09 1.83 -19.87
N PHE A 246 14.07 1.18 -19.30
CA PHE A 246 13.51 1.57 -18.00
C PHE A 246 14.15 0.80 -16.83
N VAL A 247 14.93 -0.25 -17.10
CA VAL A 247 15.62 -1.02 -16.05
C VAL A 247 16.56 -0.14 -15.22
N PRO A 248 17.36 0.79 -15.80
CA PRO A 248 18.20 1.67 -14.99
C PRO A 248 17.41 2.51 -14.00
N ILE A 249 16.25 3.05 -14.38
CA ILE A 249 15.38 3.82 -13.48
C ILE A 249 14.94 2.95 -12.31
N TYR A 250 14.51 1.72 -12.62
CA TYR A 250 14.08 0.75 -11.61
C TYR A 250 15.19 0.40 -10.61
N VAL A 251 16.39 0.11 -11.12
CA VAL A 251 17.57 -0.23 -10.30
C VAL A 251 17.98 0.96 -9.44
N THR A 252 18.00 2.17 -9.99
CA THR A 252 18.31 3.39 -9.22
C THR A 252 17.34 3.58 -8.05
N ILE A 253 16.04 3.34 -8.25
CA ILE A 253 15.06 3.44 -7.14
C ILE A 253 15.38 2.42 -6.04
N TRP A 254 15.70 1.17 -6.38
CA TRP A 254 16.12 0.18 -5.39
C TRP A 254 17.41 0.57 -4.67
N VAL A 255 18.41 1.08 -5.40
CA VAL A 255 19.67 1.55 -4.79
C VAL A 255 19.40 2.68 -3.80
N LEU A 256 18.53 3.63 -4.15
CA LEU A 256 18.12 4.70 -3.23
C LEU A 256 17.42 4.14 -1.99
N ILE A 257 16.47 3.23 -2.14
CA ILE A 257 15.75 2.60 -1.01
C ILE A 257 16.72 1.85 -0.09
N VAL A 258 17.58 1.01 -0.66
CA VAL A 258 18.56 0.22 0.10
C VAL A 258 19.58 1.14 0.79
N GLY A 259 20.03 2.19 0.10
CA GLY A 259 20.89 3.22 0.67
C GLY A 259 20.22 3.92 1.86
N THR A 260 18.96 4.31 1.74
CA THR A 260 18.21 4.94 2.84
C THR A 260 18.02 3.98 4.01
N TYR A 261 17.76 2.69 3.77
CA TYR A 261 17.75 1.67 4.82
C TYR A 261 19.10 1.58 5.54
N ALA A 262 20.21 1.50 4.79
CA ALA A 262 21.55 1.40 5.36
C ALA A 262 21.89 2.62 6.23
N ILE A 263 21.54 3.83 5.77
CA ILE A 263 21.72 5.07 6.54
C ILE A 263 20.80 5.07 7.77
N ALA A 264 19.54 4.63 7.65
CA ALA A 264 18.60 4.56 8.76
C ALA A 264 19.10 3.64 9.88
N PHE A 265 19.73 2.50 9.56
CA PHE A 265 20.34 1.60 10.55
C PHE A 265 21.61 2.15 11.19
N GLN A 266 22.29 3.13 10.59
CA GLN A 266 23.46 3.78 11.19
C GLN A 266 23.08 4.91 12.15
N GLN A 267 21.84 5.38 12.10
CA GLN A 267 21.34 6.45 12.95
C GLN A 267 20.62 5.87 14.18
N PRO A 268 20.58 6.61 15.31
CA PRO A 268 19.75 6.23 16.45
C PRO A 268 18.29 6.04 16.03
N HIS A 269 17.75 4.86 16.30
CA HIS A 269 16.38 4.48 15.96
C HIS A 269 15.69 3.86 17.18
N GLY A 270 14.39 4.14 17.34
CA GLY A 270 13.59 3.74 18.50
C GLY A 270 12.29 3.07 18.11
N GLY A 271 12.35 2.04 17.26
CA GLY A 271 11.18 1.25 16.88
C GLY A 271 10.84 0.14 17.87
N LEU A 272 9.77 -0.60 17.57
CA LEU A 272 9.30 -1.77 18.34
C LEU A 272 10.40 -2.81 18.66
N LEU A 273 11.35 -3.04 17.75
CA LEU A 273 12.52 -3.92 17.96
C LEU A 273 13.82 -3.13 18.25
N GLY A 274 13.81 -1.82 18.03
CA GLY A 274 14.95 -0.93 18.19
C GLY A 274 15.07 -0.40 19.62
N SER A 275 15.07 -1.28 20.62
CA SER A 275 15.38 -0.88 22.00
C SER A 275 16.88 -0.98 22.22
N THR A 276 17.62 0.09 21.93
CA THR A 276 18.84 0.32 22.71
C THR A 276 18.35 0.50 24.15
N ALA A 277 18.74 -0.43 25.03
CA ALA A 277 18.49 -0.33 26.45
C ALA A 277 18.71 1.12 26.90
N ALA A 278 17.71 1.69 27.57
CA ALA A 278 17.89 2.96 28.25
C ALA A 278 19.16 2.86 29.11
N PRO A 279 20.05 3.88 29.11
CA PRO A 279 21.13 3.89 30.08
C PRO A 279 20.48 3.75 31.46
N GLU A 280 20.85 2.69 32.19
CA GLU A 280 20.44 2.47 33.58
C GLU A 280 20.74 3.74 34.38
N GLY A 281 19.71 4.53 34.73
CA GLY A 281 19.88 5.70 35.59
C GLY A 281 18.98 6.91 35.29
N GLY A 282 18.36 7.00 34.11
CA GLY A 282 17.43 8.09 33.81
C GLY A 282 16.00 7.74 34.17
N ARG A 283 15.41 8.42 35.18
CA ARG A 283 13.96 8.34 35.43
C ARG A 283 13.20 8.58 34.12
N PRO A 284 12.13 7.81 33.82
CA PRO A 284 11.34 8.01 32.63
C PRO A 284 10.78 9.44 32.65
N GLN A 285 11.19 10.26 31.68
CA GLN A 285 10.48 11.49 31.38
C GLN A 285 9.11 11.06 30.87
N THR A 286 8.08 11.29 31.68
CA THR A 286 6.70 11.31 31.23
C THR A 286 6.59 12.39 30.17
N LEU A 287 6.67 12.00 28.90
CA LEU A 287 6.24 12.81 27.78
C LEU A 287 4.73 13.03 27.95
N GLU A 288 4.36 14.21 28.46
CA GLU A 288 3.01 14.73 28.32
C GLU A 288 2.72 14.86 26.82
N TYR A 289 2.06 13.86 26.25
CA TYR A 289 1.42 14.01 24.96
C TYR A 289 0.24 14.96 25.14
N SER A 290 0.43 16.25 24.86
CA SER A 290 -0.70 17.16 24.65
C SER A 290 -1.38 16.77 23.34
N VAL A 291 -2.40 15.92 23.42
CA VAL A 291 -3.29 15.67 22.29
C VAL A 291 -4.05 16.96 22.03
N SER A 292 -3.59 17.72 21.03
CA SER A 292 -4.36 18.78 20.41
C SER A 292 -5.55 18.13 19.71
N VAL A 293 -6.62 17.86 20.46
CA VAL A 293 -7.91 17.51 19.86
C VAL A 293 -8.26 18.67 18.95
N ILE A 294 -8.25 18.42 17.64
CA ILE A 294 -8.82 19.34 16.66
C ILE A 294 -10.29 19.49 17.04
N SER A 295 -10.61 20.58 17.74
CA SER A 295 -11.98 20.94 18.06
C SER A 295 -12.71 21.21 16.74
N VAL A 296 -13.52 20.25 16.31
CA VAL A 296 -14.49 20.45 15.23
C VAL A 296 -15.44 21.56 15.71
N PRO A 297 -15.58 22.69 14.99
CA PRO A 297 -16.52 23.71 15.38
C PRO A 297 -17.93 23.12 15.36
N SER A 298 -18.61 23.15 16.51
CA SER A 298 -20.01 22.79 16.65
C SER A 298 -20.87 23.83 15.92
N ALA A 299 -21.11 23.62 14.62
CA ALA A 299 -22.13 24.34 13.87
C ALA A 299 -23.51 23.78 14.22
N CYS A 300 -24.01 24.09 15.41
CA CYS A 300 -25.41 23.91 15.75
C CYS A 300 -25.87 25.13 16.55
N GLY A 301 -26.33 26.15 15.81
CA GLY A 301 -26.77 27.43 16.32
C GLY A 301 -27.88 28.01 15.46
N THR A 302 -29.10 27.51 15.67
CA THR A 302 -30.32 28.32 15.85
C THR A 302 -30.67 29.35 14.77
N ILE A 303 -31.41 28.98 13.71
CA ILE A 303 -32.31 29.91 13.00
C ILE A 303 -33.58 29.18 12.54
N TRP A 304 -34.60 29.14 13.39
CA TRP A 304 -36.01 29.02 13.00
C TRP A 304 -36.81 29.92 13.94
N LYS A 305 -36.93 31.21 13.60
CA LYS A 305 -37.94 32.11 14.15
C LYS A 305 -39.11 32.14 13.19
N SER A 306 -40.28 31.69 13.64
CA SER A 306 -41.55 31.85 12.92
C SER A 306 -41.93 33.34 12.81
N PRO A 307 -42.55 33.79 11.72
CA PRO A 307 -43.07 35.14 11.62
C PRO A 307 -44.40 35.26 12.37
N LYS A 308 -44.47 36.15 13.37
CA LYS A 308 -45.73 36.70 13.88
C LYS A 308 -46.24 37.74 12.86
N MET A 309 -47.42 37.51 12.32
CA MET A 309 -48.20 38.52 11.61
C MET A 309 -48.68 39.59 12.61
N CYS A 310 -48.30 40.84 12.38
CA CYS A 310 -49.03 42.00 12.89
C CYS A 310 -50.01 42.44 11.80
N GLY A 311 -51.28 42.56 12.18
CA GLY A 311 -52.32 43.12 11.32
C GLY A 311 -52.12 44.61 11.08
N ALA A 312 -52.62 45.05 9.93
CA ALA A 312 -52.85 46.45 9.64
C ALA A 312 -54.37 46.63 9.43
N SER A 313 -54.97 47.45 10.28
CA SER A 313 -56.27 48.06 10.07
C SER A 313 -56.06 49.41 9.39
N GLY A 314 -56.70 49.60 8.24
CA GLY A 314 -56.72 50.82 7.43
C GLY A 314 -57.40 50.54 6.11
#